data_AF-A0A955FHK2-F1
#
_entry.id   AF-A0A955FHK2-F1
#
_cell.length_a   1.000
_cell.length_b   1.000
_cell.length_c   1.000
_cell.angle_alpha   90.00
_cell.angle_beta   90.00
_cell.angle_gamma   90.00
#
_symmetry.space_group_name_H-M   'P 1'
#
loop_
_entity.id
_entity.type
_entity.pdbx_description
1 polymer ?
#
loop_
_entity_poly.entity_id
_entity_poly.type
_entity_poly.pdbx_seq_one_letter_code
_entity_poly.pdbx_strand_id
1 'polypeptide(L)' 'MFSFAAEALNTAVLAKGIMMGFGMFGPAIGIGMIGAAFMNAVGRNPEASKYLGQVLVIIAIIELMALLVFASVFIIK' A
#
# COMPACT_ATOMS: atom_id res chain seq x y z
N MET A 1 -13.51 36.90 18.34
CA MET A 1 -13.68 36.53 16.91
C MET A 1 -12.37 36.14 16.20
N PHE A 2 -11.19 36.30 16.81
CA PHE A 2 -9.89 35.91 16.22
C PHE A 2 -9.32 34.55 16.69
N SER A 3 -10.10 33.72 17.39
CA SER A 3 -9.60 32.45 17.96
C SER A 3 -9.83 31.22 17.06
N PHE A 4 -10.68 31.31 16.04
CA PHE A 4 -11.07 30.14 15.23
C PHE A 4 -10.06 29.82 14.11
N ALA A 5 -9.18 30.76 13.77
CA ALA A 5 -8.09 30.54 12.81
C ALA A 5 -6.81 29.97 13.48
N ALA A 6 -6.68 30.12 14.80
CA ALA A 6 -5.55 29.63 15.58
C ALA A 6 -5.73 28.18 16.04
N GLU A 7 -6.96 27.68 16.00
CA GLU A 7 -7.26 26.25 16.01
C GLU A 7 -6.99 25.73 14.60
N ALA A 8 -5.71 25.78 14.22
CA ALA A 8 -5.21 25.26 12.97
C ALA A 8 -5.81 23.87 12.81
N LEU A 9 -6.66 23.70 11.79
CA LEU A 9 -7.01 22.44 11.16
C LEU A 9 -5.88 21.46 11.45
N ASN A 10 -6.11 20.38 12.21
CA ASN A 10 -5.04 19.47 12.62
C ASN A 10 -4.38 18.89 11.36
N THR A 11 -3.38 19.61 10.83
CA THR A 11 -2.78 19.36 9.52
C THR A 11 -2.02 18.05 9.55
N ALA A 12 -1.64 17.57 10.73
CA ALA A 12 -1.08 16.26 10.95
C ALA A 12 -2.08 15.15 10.58
N VAL A 13 -3.35 15.28 10.99
CA VAL A 13 -4.39 14.30 10.63
C VAL A 13 -4.62 14.29 9.12
N LEU A 14 -4.71 15.46 8.49
CA LEU A 14 -4.85 15.58 7.04
C LEU A 14 -3.63 15.01 6.30
N ALA A 15 -2.41 15.33 6.75
CA ALA A 15 -1.16 14.85 6.17
C ALA A 15 -1.01 13.32 6.30
N LYS A 16 -1.36 12.75 7.46
CA LYS A 16 -1.40 11.29 7.66
C LYS A 16 -2.41 10.62 6.73
N GLY A 17 -3.60 11.21 6.57
CA GLY A 17 -4.63 10.71 5.66
C GLY A 17 -4.18 10.72 4.19
N ILE A 18 -3.59 11.82 3.74
CA ILE A 18 -3.04 11.95 2.37
C ILE A 18 -1.90 10.96 2.15
N MET A 19 -0.96 10.87 3.08
CA MET A 19 0.17 9.92 3.01
C MET A 19 -0.32 8.47 2.90
N MET A 20 -1.27 8.07 3.74
CA MET A 20 -1.85 6.72 3.67
C MET A 20 -2.60 6.49 2.37
N GLY A 21 -3.45 7.43 1.94
CA GLY A 21 -4.24 7.28 0.73
C GLY A 21 -3.37 7.13 -0.53
N PHE A 22 -2.46 8.07 -0.76
CA PHE A 22 -1.61 8.05 -1.96
C PHE A 22 -0.45 7.05 -1.86
N GLY A 23 0.16 6.90 -0.67
CA GLY A 23 1.29 6.00 -0.48
C GLY A 23 0.91 4.54 -0.69
N MET A 24 -0.33 4.15 -0.36
CA MET A 24 -0.81 2.78 -0.54
C MET A 24 -1.12 2.41 -2.00
N PHE A 25 -1.23 3.36 -2.92
CA PHE A 25 -1.56 3.05 -4.31
C PHE A 25 -0.50 2.19 -5.01
N GLY A 26 0.78 2.48 -4.80
CA GLY A 26 1.87 1.70 -5.39
C GLY A 26 1.79 0.22 -5.01
N PRO A 27 1.80 -0.11 -3.70
CA PRO A 27 1.63 -1.48 -3.24
C PRO A 27 0.32 -2.14 -3.71
N ALA A 28 -0.81 -1.44 -3.60
CA ALA A 28 -2.11 -2.00 -4.00
C ALA A 28 -2.15 -2.38 -5.49
N ILE A 29 -1.66 -1.49 -6.36
CA ILE A 29 -1.59 -1.74 -7.80
C ILE A 29 -0.60 -2.87 -8.10
N GLY A 30 0.60 -2.84 -7.50
CA GLY A 30 1.63 -3.85 -7.73
C GLY A 30 1.17 -5.26 -7.34
N ILE A 31 0.57 -5.40 -6.16
CA ILE A 31 0.02 -6.68 -5.68
C ILE A 31 -1.14 -7.13 -6.58
N GLY A 32 -2.06 -6.24 -6.93
CA GLY A 32 -3.18 -6.55 -7.82
C GLY A 32 -2.74 -7.05 -9.19
N MET A 33 -1.74 -6.39 -9.79
CA MET A 33 -1.18 -6.78 -11.09
C MET A 33 -0.49 -8.14 -11.03
N ILE A 34 0.32 -8.40 -10.00
CA ILE A 34 1.02 -9.67 -9.82
C ILE A 34 0.04 -10.81 -9.57
N GLY A 35 -0.95 -10.58 -8.70
CA GLY A 35 -2.02 -11.55 -8.43
C GLY A 35 -2.80 -11.90 -9.70
N ALA A 36 -3.22 -10.88 -10.47
CA ALA A 36 -3.92 -11.10 -11.74
C ALA A 36 -3.06 -11.86 -12.75
N ALA A 37 -1.77 -11.51 -12.90
CA ALA A 37 -0.85 -12.20 -13.79
C ALA A 37 -0.66 -13.67 -13.38
N PHE A 38 -0.53 -13.94 -12.08
CA PHE A 38 -0.41 -15.29 -11.56
C PHE A 38 -1.68 -16.11 -11.83
N MET A 39 -2.86 -15.57 -11.54
CA MET A 39 -4.14 -16.25 -11.78
C MET A 39 -4.35 -16.55 -13.28
N ASN A 40 -3.98 -15.61 -14.15
CA ASN A 40 -4.02 -15.83 -15.60
C ASN A 40 -3.05 -16.93 -16.05
N ALA A 41 -1.85 -16.98 -15.47
CA ALA A 41 -0.87 -18.02 -15.77
C ALA A 41 -1.37 -19.40 -15.33
N VAL A 42 -1.92 -19.51 -14.11
CA VAL A 42 -2.48 -20.76 -13.56
C VAL A 42 -3.71 -21.22 -14.34
N GLY A 43 -4.59 -20.30 -14.73
CA GLY A 43 -5.78 -20.63 -15.53
C GLY A 43 -5.45 -21.19 -16.92
N ARG A 44 -4.32 -20.77 -17.51
CA ARG A 44 -3.83 -21.28 -18.81
C ARG A 44 -2.97 -22.53 -18.66
N ASN A 45 -2.23 -22.65 -17.56
CA ASN A 45 -1.39 -23.80 -17.24
C ASN A 45 -1.47 -24.11 -15.73
N PRO A 46 -2.24 -25.13 -15.33
CA PRO A 46 -2.37 -25.51 -13.92
C PRO A 46 -1.05 -25.85 -13.22
N GLU A 47 -0.02 -26.29 -13.95
CA GLU A 47 1.31 -26.57 -13.38
C GLU A 47 2.02 -25.30 -12.88
N ALA A 48 1.62 -24.11 -13.35
CA ALA A 48 2.17 -22.84 -12.88
C ALA A 48 1.83 -22.57 -11.39
N SER A 49 0.85 -23.27 -10.82
CA SER A 49 0.48 -23.15 -9.41
C SER A 49 1.63 -23.43 -8.45
N LYS A 50 2.62 -24.24 -8.86
CA LYS A 50 3.84 -24.54 -8.08
C LYS A 50 4.66 -23.29 -7.73
N TYR A 51 4.49 -22.19 -8.47
CA TYR A 51 5.20 -20.94 -8.23
C TYR A 51 4.53 -20.01 -7.21
N LEU A 52 3.41 -20.42 -6.59
CA LEU A 52 2.69 -19.61 -5.60
C LEU A 52 3.61 -19.10 -4.48
N GLY A 53 4.50 -19.96 -3.97
CA GLY A 53 5.45 -19.56 -2.92
C GLY A 53 6.36 -18.40 -3.35
N GLN A 54 6.88 -18.44 -4.58
CA GLN A 54 7.71 -17.36 -5.12
C GLN A 54 6.89 -16.08 -5.35
N VAL A 55 5.65 -16.19 -5.82
CA VAL A 55 4.73 -15.04 -5.97
C VAL A 55 4.44 -14.39 -4.63
N LEU A 56 4.20 -15.17 -3.57
CA LEU A 56 3.99 -14.66 -2.21
C LEU A 56 5.23 -13.93 -1.66
N VAL A 57 6.44 -14.40 -1.97
CA VAL A 57 7.68 -13.67 -1.61
C VAL A 57 7.74 -12.31 -2.29
N ILE A 58 7.39 -12.23 -3.58
CA ILE A 58 7.36 -10.95 -4.30
C ILE A 58 6.29 -10.02 -3.71
N ILE A 59 5.11 -10.55 -3.40
CA ILE A 59 4.05 -9.78 -2.73
C ILE A 59 4.53 -9.26 -1.37
N ALA A 60 5.23 -10.08 -0.58
CA ALA A 60 5.77 -9.66 0.72
C ALA A 60 6.83 -8.54 0.58
N ILE A 61 7.65 -8.56 -0.47
CA ILE A 61 8.59 -7.48 -0.77
C ILE A 61 7.83 -6.18 -1.11
N ILE A 62 6.72 -6.27 -1.84
CA ILE A 62 5.88 -5.09 -2.12
C ILE A 62 5.17 -4.60 -0.86
N GLU A 63 4.74 -5.52 0.00
CA GLU A 63 4.11 -5.19 1.28
C GLU A 63 5.06 -4.43 2.21
N LEU A 64 6.37 -4.64 2.10
CA LEU A 64 7.36 -3.80 2.81
C LEU A 64 7.19 -2.31 2.46
N MET A 65 6.83 -1.97 1.21
CA MET A 65 6.58 -0.59 0.82
C MET A 65 5.29 -0.05 1.47
N ALA A 66 4.23 -0.87 1.57
CA ALA A 66 3.02 -0.53 2.30
C ALA A 66 3.31 -0.28 3.79
N LEU A 67 4.18 -1.11 4.38
CA LEU A 67 4.63 -0.94 5.77
C LEU A 67 5.46 0.33 5.97
N LEU A 68 6.27 0.74 5.00
CA LEU A 68 6.99 2.03 5.06
C LEU A 68 6.02 3.22 5.03
N VAL A 69 4.98 3.15 4.19
CA VAL A 69 3.92 4.18 4.16
C VAL A 69 3.19 4.22 5.50
N PHE A 70 2.81 3.07 6.04
CA PHE A 70 2.19 2.97 7.38
C PHE A 70 3.12 3.52 8.47
N ALA A 71 4.39 3.13 8.48
CA ALA A 71 5.37 3.59 9.47
C ALA A 71 5.56 5.11 9.43
N SER A 72 5.46 5.73 8.25
CA SER A 72 5.58 7.18 8.10
C SER A 72 4.50 7.97 8.85
N VAL A 73 3.35 7.36 9.16
CA VAL A 73 2.29 7.98 9.98
C VAL A 73 2.80 8.35 11.37
N PHE A 74 3.75 7.60 11.92
CA PHE A 74 4.35 7.88 13.24
C PHE A 74 5.43 8.95 13.18
N ILE A 75 5.90 9.31 11.98
CA ILE A 75 6.91 10.35 11.76
C ILE A 75 6.25 11.74 11.68
N ILE A 76 5.03 11.81 11.14
CA ILE A 76 4.25 13.06 11.03
C ILE A 76 3.77 13.48 12.42
N LYS A 77 4.22 14.66 12.87
CA LYS A 77 3.89 15.28 14.17
C LYS A 77 2.53 15.95 14.14
#